data_AF-A0A8T6N363-F1
#
_entry.id   AF-A0A8T6N363-F1
#
_cell.length_a   1.000
_cell.length_b   1.000
_cell.length_c   1.000
_cell.angle_alpha   90.00
_cell.angle_beta   90.00
_cell.angle_gamma   90.00
#
_symmetry.space_group_name_H-M   'P 1'
#
loop_
_entity.id
_entity.type
_entity.pdbx_description
1 polymer ?
#
loop_
_entity_poly.entity_id
_entity_poly.type
_entity_poly.pdbx_seq_one_letter_code
_entity_poly.pdbx_strand_id
1 'polypeptide(L)' 'MVYFEDSMEEGRSVSMDVIDVERYTIELTESIGSDSVRNLRFDLEDNWLPLIEFIKTAISNSDQEQGNWWN' A
#
# COMPACT_ATOMS: atom_id res chain seq x y z
N MET A 1 -10.38 12.11 -0.53
CA MET A 1 -8.99 11.91 -0.07
C MET A 1 -9.02 10.81 0.96
N VAL A 2 -8.50 9.62 0.62
CA VAL A 2 -8.36 8.53 1.58
C VAL A 2 -7.00 8.75 2.24
N TYR A 3 -7.01 9.09 3.53
CA TYR A 3 -5.79 9.14 4.32
C TYR A 3 -5.62 7.76 4.94
N PHE A 4 -4.57 7.06 4.52
CA PHE A 4 -4.06 5.94 5.30
C PHE A 4 -3.33 6.55 6.50
N GLU A 5 -3.73 6.19 7.71
CA GLU A 5 -2.91 6.50 8.89
C GLU A 5 -1.51 5.96 8.63
N ASP A 6 -0.49 6.80 8.79
CA ASP A 6 0.89 6.32 8.83
C ASP A 6 0.94 5.22 9.87
N SER A 7 1.17 3.98 9.42
CA SER A 7 1.54 2.89 10.33
C SER A 7 2.78 3.40 11.05
N MET A 8 2.67 3.70 12.35
CA MET A 8 3.79 4.18 13.16
C MET A 8 4.83 3.09 13.43
N GLU A 9 4.78 1.98 12.68
CA GLU A 9 5.79 0.94 12.70
C GLU A 9 6.95 1.41 11.83
N GLU A 10 8.05 1.79 12.49
CA GLU A 10 9.27 2.26 11.87
C GLU A 10 9.66 1.36 10.71
N GLY A 11 9.35 1.82 9.50
CA GLY A 11 9.83 1.20 8.30
C GLY A 11 8.79 0.55 7.41
N ARG A 12 7.46 0.67 7.55
CA ARG A 12 6.53 0.28 6.46
C ARG A 12 5.40 1.29 6.23
N SER A 13 5.15 1.65 4.96
CA SER A 13 4.06 2.57 4.57
C SER A 13 3.37 2.13 3.29
N VAL A 14 2.08 2.48 3.16
CA VAL A 14 1.34 2.38 1.90
C VAL A 14 0.89 3.78 1.51
N SER A 15 1.29 4.21 0.31
CA SER A 15 0.84 5.47 -0.29
C SER A 15 -0.02 5.20 -1.52
N MET A 16 -0.88 6.17 -1.83
CA MET A 16 -1.80 6.12 -2.96
C MET A 16 -1.73 7.42 -3.75
N ASP A 17 -1.36 7.33 -5.02
CA ASP A 17 -1.32 8.45 -5.95
C ASP A 17 -2.39 8.29 -7.03
N VAL A 18 -3.09 9.38 -7.35
CA VAL A 18 -4.06 9.42 -8.45
C VAL A 18 -3.34 9.91 -9.69
N ILE A 19 -3.24 9.06 -10.71
CA ILE A 19 -2.48 9.35 -11.95
C ILE A 19 -3.39 9.95 -13.03
N ASP A 20 -4.64 9.47 -13.10
CA ASP A 20 -5.62 9.93 -14.08
C ASP A 20 -6.99 10.00 -13.41
N VAL A 21 -7.59 11.20 -13.39
CA VAL A 21 -8.89 11.44 -12.76
C VAL A 21 -10.04 11.13 -13.73
N GLU A 22 -9.81 11.20 -15.05
CA GLU A 22 -10.82 10.88 -16.06
C GLU A 22 -11.05 9.37 -16.17
N ARG A 23 -10.01 8.58 -15.93
CA ARG A 23 -10.06 7.10 -15.95
C ARG A 23 -9.99 6.45 -14.58
N TYR A 24 -9.99 7.26 -13.52
CA TYR A 24 -9.80 6.85 -12.12
C TYR A 24 -8.66 5.85 -11.93
N THR A 25 -7.51 6.10 -12.59
CA THR A 25 -6.32 5.28 -12.45
C THR A 25 -5.56 5.70 -11.21
N ILE A 26 -5.24 4.73 -10.36
CA ILE A 26 -4.43 4.96 -9.17
C ILE A 26 -3.20 4.06 -9.14
N GLU A 27 -2.17 4.55 -8.46
CA GLU A 27 -0.97 3.80 -8.11
C GLU A 27 -0.89 3.67 -6.59
N LEU A 28 -0.64 2.45 -6.14
CA LEU A 28 -0.37 2.12 -4.76
C LEU A 28 1.09 1.73 -4.64
N THR A 29 1.75 2.29 -3.64
CA THR A 29 3.15 2.00 -3.35
C THR A 29 3.28 1.54 -1.90
N GLU A 30 3.74 0.32 -1.70
CA GLU A 30 4.20 -0.20 -0.41
C GLU A 30 5.71 0.03 -0.31
N SER A 31 6.15 0.68 0.76
CA SER A 31 7.56 1.01 0.99
C SER A 31 8.04 0.45 2.32
N ILE A 32 9.33 0.11 2.39
CA ILE A 32 10.06 -0.12 3.63
C ILE A 32 11.05 1.03 3.86
N GLY A 33 10.84 1.84 4.89
CA GLY A 33 11.61 3.07 5.07
C GLY A 33 11.48 3.98 3.85
N SER A 34 12.59 4.24 3.15
CA SER A 34 12.62 5.02 1.91
C SER A 34 12.50 4.21 0.62
N ASP A 35 12.51 2.87 0.71
CA ASP A 35 12.59 2.00 -0.45
C ASP A 35 11.21 1.45 -0.81
N SER A 36 10.79 1.64 -2.06
CA SER A 36 9.58 0.99 -2.59
C SER A 36 9.84 -0.51 -2.78
N VAL A 37 8.97 -1.35 -2.21
CA VAL A 37 9.07 -2.81 -2.28
C VAL A 37 7.99 -3.44 -3.16
N ARG A 38 6.86 -2.75 -3.35
CA ARG A 38 5.78 -3.22 -4.21
C ARG A 38 4.95 -2.05 -4.73
N ASN A 39 4.67 -2.05 -6.03
CA ASN A 39 3.78 -1.10 -6.68
C ASN A 39 2.64 -1.80 -7.40
N LEU A 40 1.44 -1.22 -7.36
CA LEU A 40 0.28 -1.67 -8.12
C LEU A 40 -0.38 -0.47 -8.78
N ARG A 41 -0.59 -0.57 -10.09
CA ARG A 41 -1.44 0.36 -10.84
C ARG A 41 -2.72 -0.34 -11.23
N PHE A 42 -3.87 0.27 -10.99
CA PHE A 42 -5.16 -0.27 -11.42
C PHE A 42 -6.20 0.83 -11.67
N ASP A 43 -7.18 0.49 -12.52
CA ASP A 43 -8.30 1.37 -12.86
C ASP A 43 -9.49 1.05 -11.93
N LEU A 44 -9.98 2.05 -11.20
CA LEU A 44 -11.07 1.89 -10.23
C LEU A 44 -12.42 1.56 -10.86
N GLU A 45 -12.62 1.86 -12.15
CA GLU A 45 -13.90 1.65 -12.85
C GLU A 45 -14.26 0.17 -13.03
N ASP A 46 -13.26 -0.72 -13.07
CA ASP A 46 -13.48 -2.14 -13.31
C ASP A 46 -13.81 -2.90 -12.02
N ASN A 47 -13.00 -2.73 -10.97
CA ASN A 47 -13.13 -3.47 -9.72
C ASN A 47 -12.24 -2.89 -8.60
N TRP A 48 -12.80 -2.71 -7.40
CA TRP A 48 -12.05 -2.28 -6.22
C TRP A 48 -11.39 -3.42 -5.44
N LEU A 49 -11.68 -4.69 -5.74
CA LEU A 49 -11.09 -5.83 -5.02
C LEU A 49 -9.54 -5.84 -5.03
N PRO A 50 -8.85 -5.53 -6.15
CA PRO A 50 -7.39 -5.47 -6.16
C PRO A 50 -6.80 -4.44 -5.17
N LEU A 51 -7.48 -3.30 -4.97
CA LEU A 51 -7.11 -2.30 -3.96
C LEU A 51 -7.10 -2.90 -2.56
N ILE A 52 -8.20 -3.57 -2.21
CA ILE A 52 -8.39 -4.12 -0.88
C ILE A 52 -7.43 -5.27 -0.62
N GLU A 53 -7.18 -6.12 -1.62
CA GLU A 53 -6.18 -7.19 -1.53
C GLU A 53 -4.78 -6.62 -1.33
N PHE A 54 -4.39 -5.58 -2.09
CA PHE A 54 -3.10 -4.93 -1.94
C PHE A 54 -2.89 -4.41 -0.52
N ILE A 55 -3.86 -3.63 0.00
CA ILE A 55 -3.80 -3.04 1.34
C ILE A 55 -3.72 -4.14 2.41
N LYS A 56 -4.54 -5.19 2.31
CA LYS A 56 -4.52 -6.30 3.27
C LYS A 56 -3.18 -7.02 3.29
N THR A 57 -2.59 -7.27 2.12
CA THR A 57 -1.26 -7.91 2.05
C THR A 57 -0.19 -7.00 2.66
N ALA A 58 -0.23 -5.69 2.39
CA ALA A 58 0.76 -4.76 2.94
C ALA A 58 0.70 -4.70 4.48
N ILE A 59 -0.51 -4.67 5.05
CA ILE A 59 -0.73 -4.73 6.51
C ILE A 59 -0.17 -6.05 7.07
N SER A 60 -0.54 -7.18 6.47
CA SER A 60 -0.07 -8.49 6.93
C SER A 60 1.44 -8.64 6.86
N ASN A 61 2.10 -8.00 5.89
CA ASN A 61 3.56 -8.03 5.77
C ASN A 61 4.24 -7.17 6.86
N SER A 62 3.61 -6.08 7.29
CA SER A 62 4.07 -5.28 8.44
C SER A 62 4.13 -6.14 9.71
N ASP A 63 3.05 -6.88 9.98
CA ASP A 63 2.93 -7.71 11.19
C ASP A 63 3.95 -8.88 11.23
N GLN A 64 4.30 -9.45 10.07
CA GLN A 64 5.20 -10.61 9.99
C GLN A 64 6.67 -10.27 10.25
N GLU A 65 7.14 -9.10 9.80
CA GLU A 65 8.55 -8.72 9.95
C GLU A 65 8.88 -8.36 11.41
N GLN A 66 7.90 -7.92 12.21
CA GLN A 66 8.07 -7.75 13.65
C GLN A 66 8.44 -9.04 14.37
N GLY A 67 7.91 -10.19 13.94
CA GLY A 67 8.21 -11.48 14.55
C GLY A 67 9.67 -11.92 14.38
N ASN A 68 10.38 -11.33 13.42
CA ASN A 68 11.77 -11.67 13.10
C ASN A 68 12.79 -10.69 13.70
N TRP A 69 12.36 -9.55 14.28
CA TRP A 69 13.27 -8.55 14.86
C TRP A 69 13.70 -8.87 16.30
N TRP A 70 13.00 -9.77 16.99
CA TRP A 70 13.30 -10.17 18.38
C TRP A 70 14.10 -11.48 18.51
N ASN A 71 14.61 -12.05 17.41
CA ASN A 71 15.41 -13.28 17.41
C ASN A 71 16.89 -13.05 17.05
#